data_AF-A0A2E1MV91-F1
#
_entry.id   AF-A0A2E1MV91-F1
#
_cell.length_a   1.000
_cell.length_b   1.000
_cell.length_c   1.000
_cell.angle_alpha   90.00
_cell.angle_beta   90.00
_cell.angle_gamma   90.00
#
_symmetry.space_group_name_H-M   'P 1'
#
loop_
_entity.id
_entity.type
_entity.pdbx_description
1 polymer ?
#
loop_
_entity_poly.entity_id
_entity_poly.type
_entity_poly.pdbx_seq_one_letter_code
_entity_poly.pdbx_strand_id
1 'polypeptide(L)'
;MNNNKIISPCISICKSDPKTGLCYGCARTNEEKKIWKNIETTNDWKKDNLKILVSRMSQSQLKTFNQSYDEKIKFGKLVYNTNLKNKPKP
;
A
#
# COMPACT_ATOMS: atom_id res chain seq x y z
N MET A 1 -8.37 20.99 -11.02
CA MET A 1 -7.85 19.72 -11.59
C MET A 1 -8.45 18.58 -10.80
N ASN A 2 -9.29 17.75 -11.40
CA ASN A 2 -9.96 16.66 -10.70
C ASN A 2 -8.90 15.64 -10.27
N ASN A 3 -8.55 15.65 -8.98
CA ASN A 3 -7.54 14.80 -8.33
C ASN A 3 -7.98 13.32 -8.27
N ASN A 4 -8.31 12.73 -9.42
CA ASN A 4 -8.75 11.33 -9.54
C ASN A 4 -7.56 10.34 -9.52
N LYS A 5 -6.45 10.69 -8.86
CA LYS A 5 -5.24 9.86 -8.84
C LYS A 5 -5.31 8.89 -7.67
N ILE A 6 -5.42 7.60 -7.97
CA ILE A 6 -5.39 6.55 -6.94
C ILE A 6 -3.99 6.50 -6.31
N ILE A 7 -3.94 6.64 -4.98
CA ILE A 7 -2.69 6.63 -4.21
C ILE A 7 -2.11 5.22 -4.21
N SER A 8 -0.79 5.11 -4.36
CA SER A 8 -0.10 3.81 -4.36
C SER A 8 -0.23 3.12 -3.00
N PRO A 9 -0.59 1.82 -2.93
CA PRO A 9 -0.70 1.06 -1.67
C PRO A 9 0.65 0.72 -1.03
N CYS A 10 1.77 1.23 -1.54
CA CYS A 10 3.06 1.01 -0.91
C CYS A 10 3.14 1.76 0.44
N ILE A 11 3.37 1.02 1.52
CA ILE A 11 3.55 1.55 2.89
C ILE A 11 5.02 1.55 3.35
N SER A 12 5.97 1.60 2.41
CA SER A 12 7.43 1.54 2.66
C SER A 12 7.93 0.26 3.36
N ILE A 13 7.09 -0.76 3.48
CA ILE A 13 7.50 -2.12 3.83
C ILE A 13 7.60 -2.93 2.53
N CYS A 14 8.83 -3.18 2.07
CA CYS A 14 9.09 -3.96 0.85
C CYS A 14 9.83 -5.25 1.18
N LYS A 15 9.09 -6.25 1.68
CA LYS A 15 9.58 -7.61 1.92
C LYS A 15 8.69 -8.58 1.16
N SER A 16 9.22 -9.27 0.16
CA SER A 16 8.46 -10.29 -0.57
C SER A 16 8.55 -11.62 0.17
N ASP A 17 7.42 -12.32 0.28
CA ASP A 17 7.38 -13.70 0.72
C ASP A 17 7.75 -14.62 -0.46
N PRO A 18 8.83 -15.41 -0.37
CA PRO A 18 9.24 -16.29 -1.47
C PRO A 18 8.25 -17.43 -1.75
N LYS A 19 7.37 -17.78 -0.80
CA LYS A 19 6.37 -18.85 -1.00
C LYS A 19 5.19 -18.36 -1.82
N THR A 20 4.68 -17.17 -1.51
CA THR A 20 3.47 -16.63 -2.14
C THR A 20 3.77 -15.63 -3.26
N GLY A 21 4.99 -15.09 -3.33
CA GLY A 21 5.38 -14.04 -4.25
C GLY A 21 4.80 -12.66 -3.90
N LEU A 22 4.11 -12.53 -2.76
CA LEU A 22 3.42 -11.32 -2.34
C LEU A 22 4.33 -10.44 -1.47
N CYS A 23 4.22 -9.12 -1.62
CA CYS A 23 4.85 -8.18 -0.71
C CYS A 23 4.11 -8.13 0.63
N TYR A 24 4.80 -8.37 1.75
CA TYR A 24 4.21 -8.31 3.10
C TYR A 24 3.52 -6.98 3.41
N GLY A 25 4.04 -5.86 2.90
CA GLY A 25 3.50 -4.54 3.18
C GLY A 25 2.29 -4.13 2.34
N CYS A 26 2.13 -4.67 1.13
CA CYS A 26 1.07 -4.20 0.22
C CYS A 26 0.38 -5.33 -0.57
N ALA A 27 0.69 -6.58 -0.25
CA ALA A 27 0.21 -7.80 -0.91
C ALA A 27 0.38 -7.86 -2.44
N ARG A 28 1.16 -6.95 -3.05
CA ARG A 28 1.39 -6.92 -4.50
C ARG A 28 2.44 -7.92 -4.92
N THR A 29 2.20 -8.57 -6.05
CA THR A 29 3.22 -9.30 -6.82
C THR A 29 4.16 -8.31 -7.49
N ASN A 30 5.28 -8.81 -8.03
CA ASN A 30 6.20 -7.97 -8.80
C ASN A 30 5.57 -7.48 -10.13
N GLU A 31 4.68 -8.27 -10.74
CA GLU A 31 3.96 -7.88 -11.95
C GLU A 31 2.95 -6.76 -11.68
N GLU A 32 2.17 -6.87 -10.61
CA GLU A 32 1.23 -5.82 -10.20
C GLU A 32 1.97 -4.51 -9.88
N LYS A 33 3.20 -4.56 -9.34
CA LYS A 33 4.04 -3.37 -9.15
C LYS A 33 4.45 -2.73 -10.49
N LYS A 34 4.70 -3.53 -11.54
CA LYS A 34 5.01 -3.02 -12.89
C LYS A 34 3.78 -2.39 -13.52
N ILE A 35 2.63 -3.08 -13.47
CA ILE A 35 1.35 -2.59 -14.00
C ILE A 35 0.98 -1.28 -13.30
N TRP A 36 1.10 -1.20 -11.97
CA TRP A 36 0.80 0.04 -11.24
C TRP A 36 1.62 1.27 -11.70
N LYS A 37 2.88 1.05 -12.12
CA LYS A 37 3.78 2.10 -12.63
C LYS A 37 3.52 2.45 -14.10
N ASN A 38 2.83 1.60 -14.84
CA ASN A 38 2.50 1.87 -16.23
C ASN A 38 1.52 3.06 -16.31
N ILE A 39 1.85 4.02 -17.16
CA ILE A 39 1.05 5.23 -17.39
C ILE A 39 -0.31 4.91 -18.03
N GLU A 40 -0.40 3.83 -18.80
CA GLU A 40 -1.62 3.37 -19.47
C GLU A 40 -2.59 2.65 -18.52
N THR A 41 -2.14 2.32 -17.29
CA THR A 41 -2.98 1.59 -16.34
C THR A 41 -4.09 2.47 -15.77
N THR A 42 -5.31 2.04 -16.05
CA THR A 42 -6.55 2.73 -15.70
C THR A 42 -6.76 2.82 -14.19
N ASN A 43 -7.54 3.82 -13.77
CA ASN A 43 -7.92 3.98 -12.37
C ASN A 43 -8.83 2.84 -11.89
N ASP A 44 -9.66 2.27 -12.76
CA ASP A 44 -10.54 1.17 -12.38
C ASP A 44 -9.75 -0.10 -12.11
N TRP A 45 -8.73 -0.42 -12.92
CA TRP A 45 -7.80 -1.49 -12.59
C TRP A 45 -7.12 -1.26 -11.24
N LYS A 46 -6.70 -0.03 -10.93
CA LYS A 46 -6.07 0.30 -9.64
C LYS A 46 -7.03 0.12 -8.46
N LYS A 47 -8.31 0.49 -8.61
CA LYS A 47 -9.34 0.29 -7.58
C LYS A 47 -9.62 -1.19 -7.35
N ASP A 48 -9.74 -1.97 -8.42
CA ASP A 48 -10.01 -3.40 -8.29
C ASP A 48 -8.80 -4.17 -7.77
N ASN A 49 -7.60 -3.78 -8.20
CA ASN A 49 -6.36 -4.30 -7.62
C ASN A 49 -6.33 -4.04 -6.11
N LEU A 50 -6.61 -2.83 -5.62
CA LEU A 50 -6.65 -2.55 -4.18
C LEU A 50 -7.57 -3.49 -3.38
N LYS A 51 -8.77 -3.80 -3.90
CA LYS A 51 -9.70 -4.75 -3.25
C LYS A 51 -9.07 -6.14 -3.12
N ILE A 52 -8.42 -6.60 -4.20
CA ILE A 52 -7.71 -7.88 -4.23
C ILE A 52 -6.52 -7.90 -3.28
N LEU A 53 -5.77 -6.81 -3.16
CA LEU A 53 -4.63 -6.72 -2.24
C LEU A 53 -5.09 -6.87 -0.79
N VAL A 54 -6.15 -6.15 -0.42
CA VAL A 54 -6.75 -6.22 0.92
C VAL A 54 -7.26 -7.63 1.23
N SER A 55 -7.90 -8.30 0.27
CA SER A 55 -8.45 -9.66 0.50
C SER A 55 -7.37 -10.73 0.67
N ARG A 56 -6.13 -10.49 0.24
CA ARG A 56 -4.99 -11.42 0.39
C ARG A 56 -4.27 -11.27 1.74
N MET A 57 -4.52 -10.20 2.49
CA MET A 57 -3.79 -9.90 3.72
C MET A 57 -4.33 -10.72 4.90
N SER A 58 -3.43 -11.18 5.77
CA SER A 58 -3.80 -11.66 7.09
C SER A 58 -4.33 -10.52 7.97
N GLN A 59 -5.00 -10.84 9.07
CA GLN A 59 -5.53 -9.82 10.00
C GLN A 59 -4.44 -8.86 10.53
N SER A 60 -3.23 -9.38 10.82
CA SER A 60 -2.11 -8.56 11.27
C SER A 60 -1.58 -7.65 10.16
N GLN A 61 -1.44 -8.18 8.94
CA GLN A 61 -1.02 -7.40 7.78
C GLN A 61 -2.04 -6.30 7.46
N LEU A 62 -3.33 -6.63 7.47
CA LEU A 62 -4.42 -5.72 7.16
C LEU A 62 -4.47 -4.56 8.15
N LYS A 63 -4.31 -4.83 9.45
CA LYS A 63 -4.26 -3.78 10.48
C LYS A 63 -3.12 -2.79 10.23
N THR A 64 -1.90 -3.29 10.00
CA THR A 64 -0.74 -2.44 9.72
C THR A 64 -0.91 -1.67 8.40
N PHE A 65 -1.41 -2.35 7.36
CA PHE A 65 -1.66 -1.75 6.06
C PHE A 65 -2.65 -0.59 6.15
N ASN A 66 -3.84 -0.82 6.73
CA ASN A 66 -4.87 0.21 6.85
C ASN A 66 -4.35 1.43 7.60
N GLN A 67 -3.71 1.23 8.75
CA GLN A 67 -3.16 2.34 9.53
C GLN A 67 -2.19 3.20 8.69
N SER A 68 -1.20 2.58 8.04
CA SER A 68 -0.20 3.32 7.25
C SER A 68 -0.78 3.91 5.95
N TYR A 69 -1.72 3.21 5.31
CA TYR A 69 -2.32 3.64 4.06
C TYR A 69 -3.31 4.79 4.28
N ASP A 70 -4.12 4.76 5.35
CA ASP A 70 -5.04 5.83 5.72
C ASP A 70 -4.29 7.12 6.06
N GLU A 71 -3.19 7.02 6.80
CA GLU A 71 -2.29 8.17 7.04
C GLU A 71 -1.72 8.72 5.74
N LYS A 72 -1.28 7.84 4.85
CA LYS A 72 -0.74 8.25 3.55
C LYS A 72 -1.79 8.96 2.70
N ILE A 73 -3.04 8.51 2.74
CA ILE A 73 -4.16 9.18 2.08
C ILE A 73 -4.41 10.55 2.73
N LYS A 74 -4.43 10.62 4.06
CA LYS A 74 -4.72 11.84 4.83
C LYS A 74 -3.64 12.92 4.69
N PHE A 75 -2.36 12.54 4.71
CA PHE A 75 -1.23 13.46 4.78
C PHE A 75 -0.43 13.54 3.48
N GLY A 76 -0.76 12.72 2.47
CA GLY A 76 -0.02 12.61 1.20
C GLY A 76 1.34 11.90 1.32
N LYS A 77 1.76 11.52 2.53
CA LYS A 77 3.03 10.84 2.83
C LYS A 77 2.85 9.86 3.99
N LEU A 78 3.71 8.86 4.05
CA LEU A 78 3.78 7.96 5.20
C LEU A 78 4.36 8.73 6.39
N VAL A 79 3.63 8.72 7.51
CA VAL A 79 4.03 9.45 8.72
C VAL A 79 4.74 8.52 9.71
N TYR A 80 4.34 7.24 9.79
CA TYR A 80 5.03 6.25 10.60
C TYR A 80 6.21 5.61 9.86
N ASN A 81 7.42 5.93 10.33
CA ASN A 81 8.62 5.16 10.05
C ASN A 81 8.81 4.19 11.23
N THR A 82 8.93 2.88 10.98
CA THR A 82 9.14 1.86 12.03
C THR A 82 10.42 2.06 12.84
N ASN A 83 11.26 3.04 12.50
CA ASN A 83 12.42 3.49 13.27
C ASN A 83 12.14 4.59 14.32
N LEU A 84 10.90 5.06 14.50
CA LEU A 84 10.59 6.07 15.52
C LEU A 84 9.84 5.44 16.70
N LYS A 85 10.62 4.93 17.66
CA LYS A 85 10.25 5.05 19.08
C LYS A 85 10.21 6.54 19.42
N ASN A 86 9.17 7.27 19.04
CA ASN A 86 8.81 8.58 19.61
C ASN A 86 7.40 8.92 19.11
N LYS A 87 6.41 8.69 19.99
CA LYS A 87 5.07 9.24 19.85
C LYS A 87 5.17 10.76 19.66
N PRO A 88 4.31 11.40 18.86
CA PRO A 88 4.16 12.84 18.98
C PRO A 88 3.69 13.13 20.41
N LYS A 89 4.53 13.83 21.18
CA LYS A 89 4.08 14.45 22.43
C LYS A 89 3.14 15.60 22.07
N PRO A 90 2.07 15.80 22.87
CA PRO A 90 1.07 16.85 22.65
C PRO A 90 1.72 18.24 22.61
#